data_AF-A0A1B6ESE6-F1
#
_entry.id   AF-A0A1B6ESE6-F1
#
_cell.length_a   1.000
_cell.length_b   1.000
_cell.length_c   1.000
_cell.angle_alpha   90.00
_cell.angle_beta   90.00
_cell.angle_gamma   90.00
#
_symmetry.space_group_name_H-M   'P 1'
#
loop_
_entity.id
_entity.type
_entity.pdbx_description
1 polymer ?
#
loop_
_entity_poly.entity_id
_entity_poly.type
_entity_poly.pdbx_seq_one_letter_code
_entity_poly.pdbx_strand_id
1 'polypeptide(L)'
;SGTACILLRTDALVSFIYTTRLKEQITKDIYVPGNAETDGDCSEDTARLELKWPNFNLRWYFEKTPGGERWFVDKIELWFDATSGKLEHLRNSDQKLTLSTPKSHSALLFVTPVGQAYTCLREVKIQLTTSKSDLIAEVLLRELEVQPFIFKSSNFGPEYRCPAPGQSTYR
;
A
#
# COMPACT_ATOMS: atom_id res chain seq x y z
N SER A 1 -25.22 -3.86 10.95
CA SER A 1 -24.10 -4.54 10.28
C SER A 1 -23.59 -3.66 9.16
N GLY A 2 -22.29 -3.33 9.16
CA GLY A 2 -21.67 -2.56 8.09
C GLY A 2 -21.34 -3.46 6.90
N THR A 3 -21.68 -3.02 5.70
CA THR A 3 -21.23 -3.67 4.46
C THR A 3 -19.77 -3.26 4.20
N ALA A 4 -18.94 -4.18 3.72
CA ALA A 4 -17.58 -3.86 3.30
C ALA A 4 -17.60 -2.77 2.22
N CYS A 5 -16.77 -1.73 2.39
CA CYS A 5 -16.68 -0.60 1.47
C CYS A 5 -15.37 -0.56 0.68
N ILE A 6 -14.44 -1.47 1.00
CA ILE A 6 -13.18 -1.68 0.30
C ILE A 6 -12.99 -3.20 0.14
N LEU A 7 -12.63 -3.64 -1.05
CA LEU A 7 -12.18 -5.01 -1.32
C LEU A 7 -10.73 -4.97 -1.79
N LEU A 8 -9.93 -5.90 -1.28
CA LEU A 8 -8.54 -6.09 -1.66
C LEU A 8 -8.26 -7.59 -1.76
N ARG A 9 -7.70 -8.01 -2.89
CA ARG A 9 -7.12 -9.32 -3.10
C ARG A 9 -5.73 -9.12 -3.69
N THR A 10 -4.72 -9.69 -3.03
CA THR A 10 -3.34 -9.64 -3.50
C THR A 10 -2.50 -10.63 -2.69
N ASP A 11 -1.40 -11.09 -3.27
CA ASP A 11 -0.28 -11.66 -2.54
C ASP A 11 0.76 -10.55 -2.32
N ALA A 12 0.98 -10.18 -1.05
CA ALA A 12 1.78 -9.03 -0.67
C ALA A 12 2.97 -9.39 0.23
N LEU A 13 4.11 -8.75 -0.04
CA LEU A 13 5.25 -8.74 0.87
C LEU A 13 5.87 -7.34 0.92
N VAL A 14 6.59 -7.06 1.99
CA VAL A 14 7.36 -5.84 2.18
C VAL A 14 8.84 -6.18 2.16
N SER A 15 9.59 -5.63 1.20
CA SER A 15 11.04 -5.75 1.11
C SER A 15 11.70 -4.52 1.74
N PHE A 16 12.40 -4.69 2.85
CA PHE A 16 13.11 -3.62 3.54
C PHE A 16 14.57 -3.57 3.08
N ILE A 17 15.01 -2.41 2.62
CA ILE A 17 16.39 -2.15 2.18
C ILE A 17 17.00 -1.14 3.15
N TYR A 18 18.08 -1.53 3.85
CA TYR A 18 18.71 -0.68 4.86
C TYR A 18 20.19 -0.96 5.09
N THR A 19 20.85 0.02 5.69
CA THR A 19 22.25 -0.07 6.12
C THR A 19 22.35 -0.60 7.55
N THR A 20 23.13 -1.66 7.74
CA THR A 20 23.39 -2.24 9.06
C THR A 20 24.36 -1.40 9.89
N ARG A 21 24.51 -1.72 11.17
CA ARG A 21 25.55 -1.14 12.05
C ARG A 21 26.98 -1.37 11.54
N LEU A 22 27.20 -2.41 10.72
CA LEU A 22 28.48 -2.72 10.09
C LEU A 22 28.68 -1.99 8.75
N LYS A 23 27.76 -1.08 8.38
CA LYS A 23 27.76 -0.32 7.12
C LYS A 23 27.54 -1.17 5.86
N GLU A 24 26.90 -2.32 6.01
CA GLU A 24 26.49 -3.17 4.90
C GLU A 24 25.06 -2.84 4.49
N GLN A 25 24.78 -2.80 3.19
CA GLN A 25 23.41 -2.70 2.70
C GLN A 25 22.81 -4.11 2.61
N ILE A 26 21.68 -4.33 3.25
CA ILE A 26 20.98 -5.62 3.23
C ILE A 26 19.51 -5.42 2.86
N THR A 27 18.93 -6.51 2.34
CA THR A 27 17.50 -6.62 2.02
C THR A 27 16.86 -7.67 2.91
N LYS A 28 15.70 -7.36 3.48
CA LYS A 28 14.91 -8.28 4.31
C LYS A 28 13.45 -8.26 3.88
N ASP A 29 12.94 -9.43 3.52
CA ASP A 29 11.54 -9.57 3.10
C ASP A 29 10.66 -10.03 4.28
N ILE A 30 9.47 -9.41 4.38
CA ILE A 30 8.45 -9.72 5.36
C ILE A 30 7.12 -9.87 4.64
N TYR A 31 6.54 -11.08 4.70
CA TYR A 31 5.23 -11.35 4.11
C TYR A 31 4.11 -10.64 4.88
N VAL A 32 3.13 -10.10 4.15
CA VAL A 32 1.86 -9.67 4.74
C VAL A 32 1.03 -10.93 4.97
N PRO A 33 0.66 -11.26 6.22
CA PRO A 33 -0.02 -12.51 6.50
C PRO A 33 -1.47 -12.48 5.97
N GLY A 34 -1.94 -13.61 5.45
CA GLY A 34 -3.31 -13.73 4.93
C GLY A 34 -4.41 -13.59 5.99
N ASN A 35 -4.05 -13.64 7.28
CA ASN A 35 -4.92 -13.40 8.42
C ASN A 35 -4.60 -12.09 9.16
N ALA A 36 -3.99 -11.11 8.48
CA ALA A 36 -3.81 -9.77 9.04
C ALA A 36 -5.15 -9.21 9.53
N GLU A 37 -5.15 -8.55 10.67
CA GLU A 37 -6.33 -7.86 11.18
C GLU A 37 -6.65 -6.68 10.26
N THR A 38 -7.88 -6.62 9.76
CA THR A 38 -8.33 -5.59 8.83
C THR A 38 -9.19 -4.56 9.55
N ASP A 39 -8.89 -3.29 9.35
CA ASP A 39 -9.66 -2.15 9.85
C ASP A 39 -9.79 -1.10 8.73
N GLY A 40 -10.69 -0.14 8.87
CA GLY A 40 -10.88 0.87 7.84
C GLY A 40 -12.14 1.70 8.03
N ASP A 41 -12.22 2.75 7.22
CA ASP A 41 -13.36 3.65 7.16
C ASP A 41 -13.56 4.14 5.74
N CYS A 42 -14.81 4.43 5.40
CA CYS A 42 -15.16 5.03 4.12
C CYS A 42 -16.08 6.21 4.38
N SER A 43 -15.77 7.32 3.73
CA SER A 43 -16.63 8.46 3.55
C SER A 43 -17.10 8.52 2.09
N GLU A 44 -17.76 9.63 1.72
CA GLU A 44 -18.20 9.84 0.34
C GLU A 44 -17.01 9.91 -0.63
N ASP A 45 -15.94 10.61 -0.27
CA ASP A 45 -14.83 10.93 -1.18
C ASP A 45 -13.48 10.36 -0.74
N THR A 46 -13.36 9.92 0.51
CA THR A 46 -12.13 9.33 1.05
C THR A 46 -12.40 7.96 1.65
N ALA A 47 -11.41 7.07 1.58
CA ALA A 47 -11.48 5.79 2.25
C ALA A 47 -10.11 5.37 2.77
N ARG A 48 -10.07 4.58 3.84
CA ARG A 48 -8.87 4.06 4.46
C ARG A 48 -9.01 2.57 4.70
N LEU A 49 -7.97 1.83 4.36
CA LEU A 49 -7.81 0.42 4.70
C LEU A 49 -6.55 0.25 5.54
N GLU A 50 -6.62 -0.50 6.62
CA GLU A 50 -5.48 -0.91 7.44
C GLU A 50 -5.37 -2.43 7.46
N LEU A 51 -4.17 -2.93 7.21
CA LEU A 51 -3.77 -4.32 7.42
C LEU A 51 -2.77 -4.31 8.59
N LYS A 52 -3.17 -4.88 9.73
CA LYS A 52 -2.38 -4.93 10.96
C LYS A 52 -1.88 -6.35 11.21
N TRP A 53 -0.59 -6.48 11.48
CA TRP A 53 0.01 -7.73 11.92
C TRP A 53 1.15 -7.45 12.91
N PRO A 54 1.71 -8.45 13.60
CA PRO A 54 2.63 -8.20 14.71
C PRO A 54 3.80 -7.26 14.35
N ASN A 55 3.80 -6.07 14.98
CA ASN A 55 4.77 -4.96 14.80
C ASN A 55 4.62 -4.12 13.53
N PHE A 56 3.57 -4.33 12.72
CA PHE A 56 3.37 -3.63 11.45
C PHE A 56 1.91 -3.20 11.26
N ASN A 57 1.72 -2.06 10.59
CA ASN A 57 0.43 -1.59 10.12
C ASN A 57 0.62 -0.96 8.74
N LEU A 58 0.11 -1.64 7.70
CA LEU A 58 0.10 -1.15 6.32
C LEU A 58 -1.24 -0.47 6.04
N ARG A 59 -1.17 0.81 5.69
CA ARG A 59 -2.32 1.68 5.54
C ARG A 59 -2.41 2.21 4.13
N TRP A 60 -3.59 2.07 3.55
CA TRP A 60 -3.91 2.57 2.22
C TRP A 60 -4.92 3.70 2.36
N TYR A 61 -4.67 4.78 1.64
CA TYR A 61 -5.52 5.96 1.61
C TYR A 61 -6.02 6.14 0.19
N PHE A 62 -7.34 6.15 0.03
CA PHE A 62 -8.02 6.29 -1.25
C PHE A 62 -8.76 7.61 -1.29
N GLU A 63 -8.77 8.23 -2.46
CA GLU A 63 -9.52 9.45 -2.71
C GLU A 63 -10.23 9.37 -4.06
N LYS A 64 -11.39 10.03 -4.16
CA LYS A 64 -12.02 10.32 -5.45
C LYS A 64 -11.38 11.55 -6.08
N THR A 65 -11.27 11.56 -7.41
CA THR A 65 -10.92 12.77 -8.15
C THR A 65 -12.01 13.84 -7.99
N PRO A 66 -11.69 15.13 -8.13
CA PRO A 66 -12.73 16.16 -8.26
C PRO A 66 -13.77 15.76 -9.32
N GLY A 67 -15.05 15.82 -8.97
CA GLY A 67 -16.16 15.36 -9.82
C GLY A 67 -16.56 13.88 -9.62
N GLY A 68 -15.81 13.10 -8.83
CA GLY A 68 -16.23 11.77 -8.38
C GLY A 68 -16.23 10.67 -9.43
N GLU A 69 -15.71 10.92 -10.64
CA GLU A 69 -15.73 9.95 -11.74
C GLU A 69 -14.69 8.83 -11.57
N ARG A 70 -13.57 9.13 -10.90
CA ARG A 70 -12.47 8.20 -10.69
C ARG A 70 -12.04 8.20 -9.22
N TRP A 71 -11.38 7.12 -8.82
CA TRP A 71 -10.66 7.02 -7.56
C TRP A 71 -9.20 6.72 -7.82
N PHE A 72 -8.35 7.02 -6.84
CA PHE A 72 -6.93 6.71 -6.83
C PHE A 72 -6.48 6.41 -5.40
N VAL A 73 -5.30 5.81 -5.27
CA VAL A 73 -4.59 5.70 -3.99
C VAL A 73 -3.74 6.96 -3.83
N ASP A 74 -4.10 7.81 -2.87
CA ASP A 74 -3.37 9.03 -2.51
C ASP A 74 -1.99 8.68 -1.96
N LYS A 75 -1.98 7.75 -1.00
CA LYS A 75 -0.74 7.25 -0.41
C LYS A 75 -0.89 5.87 0.19
N ILE A 76 0.25 5.23 0.34
CA ILE A 76 0.39 4.03 1.15
C ILE A 76 1.41 4.34 2.23
N GLU A 77 1.11 3.97 3.47
CA GLU A 77 1.98 4.14 4.61
C GLU A 77 2.22 2.81 5.30
N LEU A 78 3.47 2.56 5.68
CA LEU A 78 3.84 1.45 6.54
C LEU A 78 4.34 2.01 7.86
N TRP A 79 3.56 1.79 8.92
CA TRP A 79 4.03 1.97 10.27
C TRP A 79 4.61 0.65 10.79
N PHE A 80 5.74 0.71 11.48
CA PHE A 80 6.28 -0.46 12.17
C PHE A 80 7.13 -0.10 13.39
N ASP A 81 7.26 -1.07 14.30
CA ASP A 81 8.12 -0.96 15.48
C ASP A 81 9.53 -1.49 15.19
N ALA A 82 10.48 -0.57 14.98
CA ALA A 82 11.87 -0.95 14.70
C ALA A 82 12.59 -1.57 15.91
N THR A 83 12.04 -1.40 17.13
CA THR A 83 12.59 -1.99 18.36
C THR A 83 12.26 -3.48 18.50
N SER A 84 11.32 -3.98 17.68
CA SER A 84 10.85 -5.38 17.72
C SER A 84 11.91 -6.43 17.34
N GLY A 85 13.06 -6.00 16.82
CA GLY A 85 14.13 -6.89 16.34
C GLY A 85 13.83 -7.59 15.00
N LYS A 86 12.71 -7.27 14.34
CA LYS A 86 12.36 -7.85 13.01
C LYS A 86 13.30 -7.42 11.89
N LEU A 87 13.93 -6.25 12.03
CA LEU A 87 14.97 -5.75 11.15
C LEU A 87 16.31 -5.82 11.89
N GLU A 88 16.96 -6.97 11.80
CA GLU A 88 18.22 -7.25 12.51
C GLU A 88 19.31 -6.25 12.11
N HIS A 89 20.08 -5.82 13.10
CA HIS A 89 21.20 -4.88 12.93
C HIS A 89 20.85 -3.53 12.29
N LEU A 90 19.56 -3.17 12.24
CA LEU A 90 19.14 -1.85 11.80
C LEU A 90 19.83 -0.77 12.64
N ARG A 91 20.41 0.22 11.96
CA ARG A 91 21.00 1.39 12.60
C ARG A 91 19.86 2.27 13.14
N ASN A 92 19.99 2.76 14.38
CA ASN A 92 19.00 3.63 15.04
C ASN A 92 17.60 2.99 15.16
N SER A 93 17.55 1.75 15.62
CA SER A 93 16.34 0.93 15.83
C SER A 93 15.42 1.42 16.96
N ASP A 94 15.75 2.51 17.64
CA ASP A 94 15.18 2.85 18.96
C ASP A 94 13.85 3.63 18.87
N GLN A 95 13.21 3.60 17.71
CA GLN A 95 11.99 4.36 17.44
C GLN A 95 11.02 3.62 16.53
N LYS A 96 9.74 3.93 16.69
CA LYS A 96 8.69 3.56 15.73
C LYS A 96 8.83 4.41 14.47
N LEU A 97 8.76 3.79 13.31
CA LEU A 97 8.93 4.44 12.02
C LEU A 97 7.63 4.37 11.21
N THR A 98 7.41 5.44 10.44
CA THR A 98 6.39 5.46 9.40
C THR A 98 7.08 5.80 8.09
N LEU A 99 6.94 4.93 7.10
CA LEU A 99 7.36 5.15 5.73
C LEU A 99 6.11 5.42 4.90
N SER A 100 6.21 6.29 3.92
CA SER A 100 5.10 6.68 3.04
C SER A 100 5.56 6.68 1.60
N THR A 101 4.61 6.51 0.67
CA THR A 101 4.84 6.86 -0.73
C THR A 101 5.35 8.31 -0.82
N PRO A 102 6.37 8.59 -1.66
CA PRO A 102 6.89 9.95 -1.83
C PRO A 102 5.79 10.91 -2.30
N LYS A 103 5.73 12.10 -1.69
CA LYS A 103 4.84 13.19 -2.10
C LYS A 103 5.35 13.88 -3.38
N SER A 104 5.53 13.15 -4.48
CA SER A 104 5.70 13.79 -5.78
C SER A 104 4.34 14.18 -6.33
N HIS A 105 4.20 15.42 -6.81
CA HIS A 105 2.94 16.05 -7.25
C HIS A 105 2.18 15.32 -8.39
N SER A 106 2.74 14.23 -8.94
CA SER A 106 2.21 13.50 -10.10
C SER A 106 1.91 12.02 -9.85
N ALA A 107 2.16 11.48 -8.65
CA ALA A 107 2.07 10.04 -8.40
C ALA A 107 0.68 9.62 -7.89
N LEU A 108 -0.37 9.87 -8.68
CA LEU A 108 -1.67 9.23 -8.43
C LEU A 108 -1.54 7.74 -8.73
N LEU A 109 -1.64 6.90 -7.71
CA LEU A 109 -1.54 5.45 -7.87
C LEU A 109 -2.91 4.85 -8.24
N PHE A 110 -2.92 3.93 -9.19
CA PHE A 110 -4.11 3.12 -9.52
C PHE A 110 -5.37 3.91 -9.91
N VAL A 111 -5.20 5.02 -10.64
CA VAL A 111 -6.33 5.83 -11.12
C VAL A 111 -7.33 4.97 -11.89
N THR A 112 -8.56 4.86 -11.39
CA THR A 112 -9.56 3.89 -11.86
C THR A 112 -10.97 4.50 -11.82
N PRO A 113 -11.86 4.23 -12.80
CA PRO A 113 -13.24 4.67 -12.74
C PRO A 113 -13.98 4.17 -11.47
N VAL A 114 -14.83 5.02 -10.89
CA VAL A 114 -15.68 4.60 -9.76
C VAL A 114 -16.59 3.45 -10.18
N GLY A 115 -16.70 2.45 -9.31
CA GLY A 115 -17.46 1.22 -9.56
C GLY A 115 -16.66 0.10 -10.24
N GLN A 116 -15.42 0.35 -10.67
CA GLN A 116 -14.52 -0.65 -11.24
C GLN A 116 -13.40 -1.04 -10.28
N ALA A 117 -12.88 -2.26 -10.44
CA ALA A 117 -11.77 -2.79 -9.67
C ALA A 117 -10.46 -2.65 -10.45
N TYR A 118 -9.43 -2.05 -9.85
CA TYR A 118 -8.11 -2.01 -10.46
C TYR A 118 -7.48 -3.40 -10.40
N THR A 119 -7.04 -3.93 -11.54
CA THR A 119 -6.47 -5.28 -11.64
C THR A 119 -5.08 -5.27 -12.27
N CYS A 120 -4.14 -6.03 -11.68
CA CYS A 120 -2.79 -6.20 -12.22
C CYS A 120 -2.25 -7.58 -11.89
N LEU A 121 -2.11 -8.44 -12.92
CA LEU A 121 -1.56 -9.79 -12.76
C LEU A 121 -0.05 -9.80 -12.51
N ARG A 122 0.66 -8.79 -13.03
CA ARG A 122 2.09 -8.61 -12.78
C ARG A 122 2.33 -8.05 -11.38
N GLU A 123 3.53 -8.28 -10.86
CA GLU A 123 3.97 -7.65 -9.63
C GLU A 123 4.00 -6.12 -9.78
N VAL A 124 3.32 -5.44 -8.87
CA VAL A 124 3.40 -3.99 -8.70
C VAL A 124 4.32 -3.71 -7.52
N LYS A 125 5.32 -2.86 -7.75
CA LYS A 125 6.28 -2.44 -6.74
C LYS A 125 6.04 -0.98 -6.36
N ILE A 126 5.83 -0.73 -5.07
CA ILE A 126 5.58 0.60 -4.52
C ILE A 126 6.65 0.92 -3.49
N GLN A 127 7.44 1.96 -3.76
CA GLN A 127 8.48 2.41 -2.84
C GLN A 127 7.91 3.32 -1.75
N LEU A 128 8.27 3.05 -0.51
CA LEU A 128 7.98 3.86 0.67
C LEU A 128 9.29 4.36 1.29
N THR A 129 9.32 5.62 1.66
CA THR A 129 10.50 6.27 2.27
C THR A 129 10.11 7.09 3.49
N THR A 130 11.12 7.51 4.25
CA THR A 130 10.94 8.41 5.40
C THR A 130 12.09 9.40 5.45
N SER A 131 11.85 10.62 5.96
CA SER A 131 12.91 11.61 6.16
C SER A 131 13.80 11.31 7.38
N LYS A 132 13.40 10.33 8.21
CA LYS A 132 14.07 10.00 9.48
C LYS A 132 15.23 9.02 9.35
N SER A 133 15.38 8.34 8.22
CA SER A 133 16.38 7.29 8.01
C SER A 133 16.61 7.00 6.53
N ASP A 134 17.70 6.32 6.22
CA ASP A 134 18.02 5.76 4.90
C ASP A 134 17.27 4.44 4.58
N LEU A 135 16.44 3.95 5.50
CA LEU A 135 15.58 2.80 5.29
C LEU A 135 14.56 3.07 4.19
N ILE A 136 14.48 2.14 3.25
CA ILE A 136 13.46 2.07 2.21
C ILE A 136 12.64 0.80 2.42
N ALA A 137 11.33 0.88 2.21
CA ALA A 137 10.47 -0.30 2.12
C ALA A 137 9.83 -0.36 0.75
N GLU A 138 9.82 -1.53 0.13
CA GLU A 138 9.14 -1.77 -1.14
C GLU A 138 7.97 -2.72 -0.88
N VAL A 139 6.75 -2.22 -1.06
CA VAL A 139 5.54 -3.04 -1.02
C VAL A 139 5.40 -3.69 -2.39
N LEU A 140 5.54 -5.01 -2.43
CA LEU A 140 5.37 -5.82 -3.62
C LEU A 140 3.98 -6.46 -3.59
N LEU A 141 3.20 -6.25 -4.64
CA LEU A 141 1.82 -6.69 -4.76
C LEU A 141 1.67 -7.55 -6.00
N ARG A 142 1.37 -8.82 -5.83
CA ARG A 142 1.11 -9.78 -6.91
C ARG A 142 -0.38 -10.07 -6.99
N GLU A 143 -0.86 -10.35 -8.19
CA GLU A 143 -2.29 -10.62 -8.46
C GLU A 143 -3.20 -9.56 -7.83
N LEU A 144 -2.83 -8.28 -7.99
CA LEU A 144 -3.51 -7.17 -7.35
C LEU A 144 -4.91 -6.99 -7.95
N GLU A 145 -5.92 -7.01 -7.11
CA GLU A 145 -7.29 -6.62 -7.41
C GLU A 145 -7.81 -5.77 -6.23
N VAL A 146 -8.10 -4.49 -6.47
CA VAL A 146 -8.48 -3.55 -5.41
C VAL A 146 -9.59 -2.62 -5.86
N GLN A 147 -10.56 -2.40 -4.97
CA GLN A 147 -11.67 -1.49 -5.21
C GLN A 147 -12.15 -0.84 -3.90
N PRO A 148 -11.98 0.47 -3.74
CA PRO A 148 -12.62 1.25 -2.67
C PRO A 148 -14.04 1.71 -3.09
N PHE A 149 -14.72 2.40 -2.17
CA PHE A 149 -16.03 3.04 -2.39
C PHE A 149 -17.14 2.10 -2.84
N ILE A 150 -17.11 0.84 -2.37
CA ILE A 150 -18.15 -0.14 -2.66
C ILE A 150 -19.39 0.15 -1.83
N PHE A 151 -20.53 0.33 -2.50
CA PHE A 151 -21.82 0.55 -1.85
C PHE A 151 -22.72 -0.66 -2.01
N LYS A 152 -23.10 -1.29 -0.89
CA LYS A 152 -24.08 -2.39 -0.83
C LYS A 152 -23.76 -3.65 -1.65
N SER A 153 -22.52 -3.81 -2.14
CA SER A 153 -22.04 -5.01 -2.82
C SER A 153 -20.97 -5.71 -1.97
N SER A 154 -20.84 -7.02 -2.13
CA SER A 154 -19.77 -7.84 -1.54
C SER A 154 -18.76 -8.34 -2.58
N ASN A 155 -18.95 -7.95 -3.85
CA ASN A 155 -18.13 -8.39 -4.98
C ASN A 155 -17.44 -7.19 -5.63
N PHE A 156 -16.28 -7.46 -6.25
CA PHE A 156 -15.63 -6.54 -7.16
C PHE A 156 -16.56 -6.21 -8.34
N GLY A 157 -16.46 -4.97 -8.82
CA GLY A 157 -17.05 -4.52 -10.06
C GLY A 157 -16.22 -4.97 -11.28
N PRO A 158 -16.52 -4.43 -12.47
CA PRO A 158 -15.77 -4.75 -13.68
C PRO A 158 -14.27 -4.44 -13.54
N GLU A 159 -13.43 -5.27 -14.17
CA GLU A 159 -11.98 -5.10 -14.16
C GLU A 159 -11.53 -3.84 -14.94
N TYR A 160 -10.66 -3.05 -14.32
CA TYR A 160 -9.87 -2.00 -14.96
C TYR A 160 -8.38 -2.37 -14.87
N ARG A 161 -7.82 -2.87 -15.98
CA ARG A 161 -6.49 -3.46 -15.99
C ARG A 161 -5.38 -2.42 -16.00
N CYS A 162 -4.30 -2.72 -15.28
CA CYS A 162 -3.08 -1.92 -15.31
C CYS A 162 -2.50 -1.82 -16.74
N PRO A 163 -1.89 -0.69 -17.13
CA PRO A 163 -1.35 -0.50 -18.48
C PRO A 163 -0.31 -1.57 -18.85
N ALA A 164 -0.22 -1.96 -20.12
CA ALA A 164 0.82 -2.90 -20.56
C ALA A 164 2.25 -2.35 -20.29
N PRO A 165 3.26 -3.21 -20.09
CA PRO A 165 4.65 -2.75 -19.96
C PRO A 165 5.04 -1.86 -21.15
N GLY A 166 5.63 -0.69 -20.88
CA GLY A 166 6.02 0.28 -21.92
C GLY A 166 4.93 1.27 -22.33
N GLN A 167 3.70 1.15 -21.83
CA GLN A 167 2.69 2.21 -21.91
C GLN A 167 2.69 2.99 -20.60
N SER A 168 3.53 4.02 -20.51
CA SER A 168 3.44 4.98 -19.41
C SER A 168 2.19 5.83 -19.58
N THR A 169 1.31 5.83 -18.58
CA THR A 169 0.21 6.79 -18.45
C THR A 169 0.64 8.09 -17.76
N TYR A 170 1.95 8.37 -17.68
CA TYR A 170 2.43 9.69 -17.28
C TYR A 170 2.37 10.64 -18.47
N ARG A 171 1.39 11.53 -18.44
CA ARG A 171 1.46 12.87 -19.03
C ARG A 171 1.34 13.90 -17.92
#